data_AF-A0A955B1Q0-F1
#
_entry.id   AF-A0A955B1Q0-F1
#
_cell.length_a   1.000
_cell.length_b   1.000
_cell.length_c   1.000
_cell.angle_alpha   90.00
_cell.angle_beta   90.00
_cell.angle_gamma   90.00
#
_symmetry.space_group_name_H-M   'P 1'
#
loop_
_entity.id
_entity.type
_entity.pdbx_description
1 polymer ?
#
loop_
_entity_poly.entity_id
_entity_poly.type
_entity_poly.pdbx_seq_one_letter_code
_entity_poly.pdbx_strand_id
1 'polypeptide(L)'
;GTKVNGEDTQLRILRYGDMITVGRTVLLFGSREQIAGRLSQLRGAAPSPSQGTAGKDSSGQQGSSFEFELNYGTDDLQATLHCLEPPELPDRMSPGQAAQLAELLEFFHVRVRSLLRTVQSNDKLERVTLDQRQWQMLLDFQARLAEYLRRIGDPESDF
;
A
#
# COMPACT_ATOMS: atom_id res chain seq x y z
N GLY A 1 24.19 -2.15 11.12
CA GLY A 1 23.90 -0.81 10.58
C GLY A 1 22.40 -0.57 10.61
N THR A 2 21.99 0.69 10.75
CA THR A 2 20.60 1.12 10.64
C THR A 2 20.35 1.59 9.22
N LYS A 3 19.23 1.16 8.62
CA LYS A 3 18.80 1.62 7.30
C LYS A 3 17.46 2.33 7.40
N VAL A 4 17.25 3.35 6.57
CA VAL A 4 15.96 4.01 6.38
C VAL A 4 15.64 3.96 4.88
N ASN A 5 14.49 3.39 4.53
CA ASN A 5 14.06 3.18 3.13
C ASN A 5 15.14 2.53 2.24
N GLY A 6 15.83 1.52 2.79
CA GLY A 6 16.88 0.75 2.12
C GLY A 6 18.29 1.35 2.21
N GLU A 7 18.43 2.63 2.56
CA GLU A 7 19.70 3.35 2.61
C GLU A 7 20.36 3.27 4.00
N ASP A 8 21.63 2.90 4.08
CA ASP A 8 22.40 2.94 5.33
C ASP A 8 22.58 4.39 5.81
N THR A 9 22.27 4.65 7.07
CA THR A 9 22.36 5.99 7.64
C THR A 9 22.87 5.98 9.09
N GLN A 10 23.60 7.03 9.44
CA GLN A 10 23.99 7.33 10.83
C GLN A 10 23.05 8.36 11.47
N LEU A 11 22.48 9.29 10.69
CA LEU A 11 21.53 10.30 11.15
C LEU A 11 20.57 10.66 10.00
N ARG A 12 19.26 10.64 10.26
CA ARG A 12 18.20 10.95 9.28
C ARG A 12 17.03 11.61 9.99
N ILE A 13 16.46 12.65 9.39
CA ILE A 13 15.15 13.17 9.80
C ILE A 13 14.08 12.23 9.23
N LEU A 14 13.32 11.58 10.11
CA LEU A 14 12.30 10.62 9.73
C LEU A 14 11.02 11.32 9.25
N ARG A 15 10.39 10.72 8.25
CA ARG A 15 9.11 11.13 7.66
C ARG A 15 8.10 10.02 7.90
N TYR A 16 6.84 10.38 8.15
CA TYR A 16 5.77 9.39 8.29
C TYR A 16 5.72 8.48 7.06
N GLY A 17 5.69 7.17 7.28
CA GLY A 17 5.77 6.16 6.23
C GLY A 17 7.19 5.61 5.99
N ASP A 18 8.22 6.16 6.63
CA ASP A 18 9.58 5.64 6.51
C ASP A 18 9.70 4.23 7.10
N MET A 19 10.38 3.36 6.37
CA MET A 19 10.73 2.02 6.79
C MET A 19 12.13 2.01 7.41
N ILE A 20 12.21 1.74 8.70
CA ILE A 20 13.47 1.68 9.46
C ILE A 20 13.85 0.22 9.65
N THR A 21 15.06 -0.15 9.23
CA THR A 21 15.60 -1.50 9.45
C THR A 21 16.76 -1.44 10.44
N VAL A 22 16.65 -2.20 11.54
CA VAL A 22 17.72 -2.37 12.54
C VAL A 22 17.98 -3.86 12.71
N GLY A 23 19.12 -4.33 12.20
CA GLY A 23 19.42 -5.77 12.18
C GLY A 23 18.40 -6.55 11.37
N ARG A 24 17.57 -7.38 12.03
CA ARG A 24 16.49 -8.16 11.41
C ARG A 24 15.09 -7.54 11.62
N THR A 25 15.01 -6.48 12.40
CA THR A 25 13.76 -5.80 12.73
C THR A 25 13.46 -4.73 11.70
N VAL A 26 12.19 -4.65 11.29
CA VAL A 26 11.67 -3.61 10.40
C VAL A 26 10.58 -2.87 11.18
N LEU A 27 10.66 -1.54 11.21
CA LEU A 27 9.70 -0.65 11.84
C LEU A 27 9.13 0.31 10.78
N LEU A 28 7.83 0.55 10.83
CA LEU A 28 7.18 1.60 10.05
C LEU A 28 6.98 2.83 10.95
N PHE A 29 7.44 3.99 10.50
CA PHE A 29 7.38 5.20 11.30
C PHE A 29 6.07 5.99 11.06
N GLY A 30 5.30 6.21 12.13
CA GLY A 30 4.06 7.01 12.11
C GLY A 30 2.78 6.19 12.29
N SER A 31 1.69 6.87 12.66
CA SER A 31 0.34 6.29 12.69
C SER A 31 -0.29 6.21 11.30
N ARG A 32 -1.38 5.44 11.18
CA ARG A 32 -2.10 5.31 9.91
C ARG A 32 -2.62 6.67 9.41
N GLU A 33 -3.10 7.52 10.32
CA GLU A 33 -3.59 8.87 10.01
C GLU A 33 -2.46 9.80 9.57
N GLN A 34 -1.29 9.73 10.23
CA GLN A 34 -0.11 10.52 9.88
C GLN A 34 0.43 10.15 8.49
N ILE A 35 0.45 8.86 8.17
CA ILE A 35 0.87 8.36 6.85
C ILE A 35 -0.12 8.79 5.76
N ALA A 36 -1.43 8.66 6.03
CA ALA A 36 -2.47 9.10 5.11
C ALA A 36 -2.40 10.61 4.83
N GLY A 37 -2.24 11.43 5.87
CA GLY A 37 -2.10 12.88 5.72
C GLY A 37 -0.91 13.28 4.86
N ARG A 38 0.22 12.57 4.99
CA ARG A 38 1.39 12.77 4.12
C ARG A 38 1.11 12.37 2.67
N LEU A 39 0.43 11.24 2.44
CA LEU A 39 0.10 10.79 1.09
C LEU A 39 -0.79 11.81 0.36
N SER A 40 -1.75 12.41 1.06
CA SER A 40 -2.60 13.48 0.52
C SER A 40 -1.78 14.74 0.15
N GLN A 41 -0.80 15.11 0.98
CA GLN A 41 0.11 16.23 0.67
C GLN A 41 0.96 15.95 -0.58
N LEU A 42 1.50 14.74 -0.74
CA LEU A 42 2.26 14.33 -1.92
C LEU A 42 1.41 14.37 -3.19
N ARG A 43 0.13 13.99 -3.10
CA ARG A 43 -0.83 14.08 -4.21
C ARG A 43 -1.13 15.52 -4.60
N GLY A 44 -1.30 16.41 -3.62
CA GLY A 44 -1.55 17.84 -3.85
C GLY A 44 -0.34 18.63 -4.35
N ALA A 45 0.88 18.13 -4.12
CA ALA A 45 2.13 18.74 -4.59
C ALA A 45 2.49 18.36 -6.03
N ALA A 46 1.81 17.37 -6.63
CA ALA A 46 1.98 17.05 -8.04
C ALA A 46 1.40 18.19 -8.91
N PRO A 47 2.16 18.79 -9.83
CA PRO A 47 1.61 19.78 -10.75
C PRO A 47 0.62 19.08 -11.67
N SER A 48 -0.67 19.28 -11.43
CA SER A 48 -1.73 18.86 -12.33
C SER A 48 -1.53 19.53 -13.69
N PRO A 49 -1.37 18.79 -14.81
CA PRO A 49 -1.49 19.38 -16.12
C PRO A 49 -2.96 19.71 -16.34
N SER A 50 -3.31 20.98 -16.14
CA SER A 50 -4.51 21.67 -16.63
C SER A 50 -5.85 20.92 -16.52
N GLN A 51 -6.68 21.29 -15.53
CA GLN A 51 -8.14 21.29 -15.73
C GLN A 51 -8.85 22.27 -14.78
N GLY A 52 -9.48 23.28 -15.41
CA GLY A 52 -10.78 23.87 -15.08
C GLY A 52 -11.13 24.24 -13.64
N THR A 53 -11.30 25.54 -13.41
CA THR A 53 -12.04 26.17 -12.30
C THR A 53 -13.43 25.58 -12.02
N ALA A 54 -13.68 25.18 -10.77
CA ALA A 54 -14.96 25.27 -10.05
C ALA A 54 -14.63 25.25 -8.55
N GLY A 55 -14.90 26.30 -7.78
CA GLY A 55 -16.20 26.54 -7.15
C GLY A 55 -16.05 26.35 -5.64
N LYS A 56 -15.84 27.45 -4.92
CA LYS A 56 -15.66 27.52 -3.46
C LYS A 56 -17.04 27.44 -2.82
N ASP A 57 -17.23 26.62 -1.79
CA ASP A 57 -18.19 26.86 -0.69
C ASP A 57 -17.91 25.95 0.52
N SER A 58 -18.33 26.42 1.69
CA SER A 58 -17.68 26.27 2.98
C SER A 58 -18.45 25.45 4.03
N SER A 59 -17.68 24.95 5.00
CA SER A 59 -17.99 24.71 6.42
C SER A 59 -18.75 23.44 6.85
N GLY A 60 -18.01 22.57 7.57
CA GLY A 60 -18.41 22.16 8.92
C GLY A 60 -18.88 20.72 9.13
N GLN A 61 -17.94 19.77 9.31
CA GLN A 61 -18.00 18.77 10.38
C GLN A 61 -16.65 18.03 10.49
N GLN A 62 -15.98 18.21 11.63
CA GLN A 62 -14.91 17.32 12.09
C GLN A 62 -15.58 16.03 12.59
N GLY A 63 -15.32 14.92 11.91
CA GLY A 63 -15.76 13.60 12.31
C GLY A 63 -15.19 12.52 11.40
N SER A 64 -14.15 11.83 11.89
CA SER A 64 -13.74 10.45 11.57
C SER A 64 -13.58 10.01 10.09
N SER A 65 -12.31 9.73 9.75
CA SER A 65 -11.83 8.62 8.90
C SER A 65 -12.37 8.44 7.47
N PHE A 66 -11.44 8.54 6.52
CA PHE A 66 -11.45 7.88 5.21
C PHE A 66 -12.44 8.34 4.12
N GLU A 67 -13.28 9.35 4.35
CA GLU A 67 -13.93 10.04 3.23
C GLU A 67 -13.01 11.13 2.67
N PHE A 68 -12.39 10.88 1.52
CA PHE A 68 -11.91 12.01 0.73
C PHE A 68 -12.09 11.74 -0.75
N GLU A 69 -13.17 12.34 -1.28
CA GLU A 69 -13.58 12.38 -2.67
C GLU A 69 -12.38 12.57 -3.63
N LEU A 70 -12.23 11.62 -4.55
CA LEU A 70 -11.31 11.73 -5.68
C LEU A 70 -12.12 11.95 -6.95
N ASN A 71 -11.96 13.16 -7.48
CA ASN A 71 -12.47 13.66 -8.75
C ASN A 71 -12.35 12.61 -9.87
N TYR A 72 -13.52 12.13 -10.32
CA TYR A 72 -13.72 11.03 -11.24
C TYR A 72 -13.28 11.38 -12.67
N GLY A 73 -12.08 10.94 -13.04
CA GLY A 73 -11.69 10.71 -14.44
C GLY A 73 -11.84 9.22 -14.74
N THR A 74 -12.85 8.89 -15.53
CA THR A 74 -13.26 7.55 -16.00
C THR A 74 -12.09 6.63 -16.40
N ASP A 75 -11.82 5.57 -15.62
CA ASP A 75 -11.42 4.21 -16.10
C ASP A 75 -11.16 3.18 -14.96
N ASP A 76 -11.22 3.56 -13.68
CA ASP A 76 -10.54 2.77 -12.65
C ASP A 76 -11.49 2.02 -11.70
N LEU A 77 -12.12 0.95 -12.19
CA LEU A 77 -12.82 -0.04 -11.34
C LEU A 77 -11.91 -0.61 -10.24
N GLN A 78 -10.58 -0.57 -10.43
CA GLN A 78 -9.60 -0.95 -9.41
C GLN A 78 -9.42 0.14 -8.34
N ALA A 79 -9.52 1.43 -8.69
CA ALA A 79 -9.50 2.51 -7.69
C ALA A 79 -10.68 2.41 -6.72
N THR A 80 -11.83 1.94 -7.18
CA THR A 80 -13.03 1.70 -6.33
C THR A 80 -12.76 0.66 -5.23
N LEU A 81 -11.89 -0.33 -5.48
CA LEU A 81 -11.53 -1.38 -4.51
C LEU A 81 -10.48 -0.92 -3.50
N HIS A 82 -9.68 0.09 -3.85
CA HIS A 82 -8.65 0.68 -2.97
C HIS A 82 -9.19 1.78 -2.02
N CYS A 83 -10.48 2.12 -2.16
CA CYS A 83 -11.19 3.10 -1.33
C CYS A 83 -12.06 2.49 -0.23
N LEU A 84 -12.22 1.17 -0.18
CA LEU A 84 -12.94 0.49 0.89
C LEU A 84 -12.01 0.32 2.08
N GLU A 85 -12.53 0.57 3.28
CA GLU A 85 -11.88 0.10 4.51
C GLU A 85 -11.48 -1.38 4.32
N PRO A 86 -10.27 -1.81 4.74
CA PRO A 86 -9.87 -3.20 4.58
C PRO A 86 -11.00 -4.10 5.06
N PRO A 87 -11.45 -5.07 4.24
CA PRO A 87 -12.58 -5.90 4.61
C PRO A 87 -12.29 -6.58 5.94
N GLU A 88 -13.32 -6.72 6.77
CA GLU A 88 -13.22 -7.53 7.97
C GLU A 88 -12.80 -8.96 7.60
N LEU A 89 -11.99 -9.58 8.45
CA LEU A 89 -11.60 -10.96 8.24
C LEU A 89 -12.85 -11.85 8.31
N PRO A 90 -12.92 -12.94 7.53
CA PRO A 90 -14.04 -13.85 7.60
C PRO A 90 -14.26 -14.40 9.01
N ASP A 91 -15.46 -14.22 9.54
CA ASP A 91 -15.89 -14.84 10.78
C ASP A 91 -16.29 -16.31 10.56
N ARG A 92 -16.30 -17.10 11.64
CA ARG A 92 -16.77 -18.52 11.66
C ARG A 92 -15.90 -19.51 10.89
N MET A 93 -14.60 -19.26 10.77
CA MET A 93 -13.66 -20.26 10.29
C MET A 93 -13.48 -21.39 11.31
N SER A 94 -13.42 -22.65 10.83
CA SER A 94 -12.88 -23.73 11.65
C SER A 94 -11.39 -23.44 11.97
N PRO A 95 -10.83 -24.02 13.04
CA PRO A 95 -9.41 -23.84 13.37
C PRO A 95 -8.46 -24.16 12.20
N GLY A 96 -8.81 -25.17 11.39
CA GLY A 96 -8.05 -25.53 10.19
C GLY A 96 -8.12 -24.46 9.10
N GLN A 97 -9.31 -23.92 8.81
CA GLN A 97 -9.47 -22.85 7.83
C GLN A 97 -8.77 -21.55 8.26
N ALA A 98 -8.86 -21.20 9.55
CA ALA A 98 -8.17 -20.04 10.10
C ALA A 98 -6.64 -20.20 9.97
N ALA A 99 -6.10 -21.38 10.24
CA ALA A 99 -4.68 -21.67 10.05
C ALA A 99 -4.25 -21.57 8.58
N GLN A 100 -5.04 -22.10 7.65
CA GLN A 100 -4.78 -22.01 6.21
C GLN A 100 -4.80 -20.56 5.70
N LEU A 101 -5.77 -19.75 6.15
CA LEU A 101 -5.82 -18.34 5.80
C LEU A 101 -4.61 -17.58 6.36
N ALA A 102 -4.25 -17.85 7.62
CA ALA A 102 -3.09 -17.24 8.25
C ALA A 102 -1.78 -17.58 7.51
N GLU A 103 -1.60 -18.83 7.10
CA GLU A 103 -0.44 -19.28 6.31
C GLU A 103 -0.37 -18.55 4.96
N LEU A 104 -1.51 -18.40 4.27
CA LEU A 104 -1.59 -17.68 3.00
C LEU A 104 -1.23 -16.20 3.18
N LEU A 105 -1.78 -15.54 4.21
CA LEU A 105 -1.49 -14.15 4.53
C LEU A 105 -0.01 -13.97 4.95
N GLU A 106 0.57 -14.91 5.68
CA GLU A 106 1.99 -14.89 6.05
C GLU A 106 2.87 -15.03 4.81
N PHE A 107 2.53 -15.93 3.88
CA PHE A 107 3.22 -16.06 2.61
C PHE A 107 3.24 -14.72 1.84
N PHE A 108 2.09 -14.04 1.74
CA PHE A 108 2.01 -12.73 1.09
C PHE A 108 2.81 -11.67 1.84
N HIS A 109 2.69 -11.63 3.16
CA HIS A 109 3.40 -10.68 4.00
C HIS A 109 4.92 -10.80 3.85
N VAL A 110 5.46 -12.02 3.85
CA VAL A 110 6.90 -12.27 3.66
C VAL A 110 7.37 -11.83 2.28
N ARG A 111 6.57 -12.04 1.23
CA ARG A 111 6.89 -11.60 -0.14
C ARG A 111 6.91 -10.08 -0.27
N VAL A 112 5.86 -9.40 0.20
CA VAL A 112 5.77 -7.94 0.19
C VAL A 112 6.92 -7.34 1.00
N ARG A 113 7.20 -7.86 2.20
CA ARG A 113 8.33 -7.41 3.02
C ARG A 113 9.67 -7.57 2.30
N SER A 114 9.85 -8.67 1.54
CA SER A 114 11.08 -8.89 0.79
C SER A 114 11.26 -7.86 -0.34
N LEU A 115 10.18 -7.50 -1.02
CA LEU A 115 10.18 -6.45 -2.05
C LEU A 115 10.41 -5.06 -1.46
N LEU A 116 9.77 -4.72 -0.33
CA LEU A 116 9.95 -3.41 0.32
C LEU A 116 11.38 -3.19 0.83
N ARG A 117 12.15 -4.26 1.10
CA ARG A 117 13.55 -4.14 1.51
C ARG A 117 14.51 -3.81 0.37
N THR A 118 14.11 -4.04 -0.87
CA THR A 118 14.95 -3.81 -2.06
C THR A 118 14.66 -2.48 -2.72
N VAL A 119 13.56 -1.85 -2.33
CA VAL A 119 13.21 -0.49 -2.67
C VAL A 119 14.29 0.49 -2.20
N GLN A 120 14.69 1.38 -3.11
CA GLN A 120 15.53 2.53 -2.78
C GLN A 120 14.72 3.81 -2.99
N SER A 121 14.78 4.71 -2.00
CA SER A 121 14.17 6.05 -2.09
C SER A 121 15.16 7.04 -2.67
N ASN A 122 14.77 7.78 -3.70
CA ASN A 122 15.46 9.00 -4.10
C ASN A 122 14.75 10.20 -3.48
N ASP A 123 15.26 10.64 -2.33
CA ASP A 123 14.69 11.75 -1.56
C ASP A 123 14.63 13.07 -2.31
N LYS A 124 15.51 13.29 -3.30
CA LYS A 124 15.53 14.54 -4.09
C LYS A 124 14.38 14.61 -5.08
N LEU A 125 13.93 13.46 -5.55
CA LEU A 125 12.88 13.36 -6.58
C LEU A 125 11.54 12.90 -6.01
N GLU A 126 11.47 12.61 -4.71
CA GLU A 126 10.32 11.96 -4.06
C GLU A 126 9.85 10.72 -4.82
N ARG A 127 10.82 10.00 -5.42
CA ARG A 127 10.58 8.83 -6.25
C ARG A 127 11.19 7.60 -5.60
N VAL A 128 10.45 6.52 -5.70
CA VAL A 128 10.86 5.21 -5.25
C VAL A 128 11.28 4.41 -6.47
N THR A 129 12.49 3.87 -6.46
CA THR A 129 13.01 3.06 -7.57
C THR A 129 13.12 1.59 -7.17
N LEU A 130 12.72 0.72 -8.09
CA LEU A 130 12.86 -0.73 -7.99
C LEU A 130 13.80 -1.20 -9.09
N ASP A 131 14.70 -2.13 -8.78
CA ASP A 131 15.49 -2.77 -9.82
C ASP A 131 14.62 -3.69 -10.69
N GLN A 132 15.06 -3.96 -11.91
CA GLN A 132 14.29 -4.74 -12.89
C GLN A 132 13.94 -6.15 -12.38
N ARG A 133 14.81 -6.78 -11.59
CA ARG A 133 14.55 -8.10 -11.03
C ARG A 133 13.47 -8.06 -9.96
N GLN A 134 13.48 -7.04 -9.08
CA GLN A 134 12.42 -6.85 -8.08
C GLN A 134 11.09 -6.54 -8.73
N TRP A 135 11.12 -5.73 -9.79
CA TRP A 135 9.94 -5.44 -10.59
C TRP A 135 9.33 -6.73 -11.17
N GLN A 136 10.13 -7.60 -11.77
CA GLN A 136 9.64 -8.90 -12.27
C GLN A 136 9.09 -9.79 -11.15
N MET A 137 9.69 -9.77 -9.95
CA MET A 137 9.16 -10.51 -8.81
C MET A 137 7.82 -9.95 -8.30
N LEU A 138 7.61 -8.63 -8.37
CA LEU A 138 6.32 -8.02 -8.05
C LEU A 138 5.24 -8.42 -9.06
N LEU A 139 5.58 -8.50 -10.35
CA LEU A 139 4.66 -8.97 -11.39
C LEU A 139 4.28 -10.45 -11.21
N ASP A 140 5.25 -11.34 -10.92
CA ASP A 140 4.97 -12.75 -10.60
C ASP A 140 4.08 -12.87 -9.35
N PHE A 141 4.33 -12.06 -8.33
CA PHE A 141 3.49 -12.01 -7.12
C PHE A 141 2.04 -11.61 -7.44
N GLN A 142 1.84 -10.58 -8.28
CA GLN A 142 0.52 -10.15 -8.71
C GLN A 142 -0.20 -11.24 -9.52
N ALA A 143 0.50 -11.93 -10.42
CA ALA A 143 -0.07 -13.03 -11.22
C ALA A 143 -0.57 -14.18 -10.33
N ARG A 144 0.20 -14.55 -9.30
CA ARG A 144 -0.20 -15.59 -8.32
C ARG A 144 -1.42 -15.18 -7.50
N LEU A 145 -1.50 -13.91 -7.08
CA LEU A 145 -2.68 -13.39 -6.38
C LEU A 145 -3.93 -13.48 -7.26
N ALA A 146 -3.82 -13.12 -8.54
CA ALA A 146 -4.92 -13.24 -9.49
C ALA A 146 -5.38 -14.69 -9.68
N GLU A 147 -4.44 -15.65 -9.72
CA GLU A 147 -4.75 -17.07 -9.79
C GLU A 147 -5.50 -17.55 -8.54
N TYR A 148 -5.06 -17.16 -7.34
CA TYR A 148 -5.75 -17.50 -6.10
C TYR A 148 -7.15 -16.87 -6.02
N LEU A 149 -7.30 -15.60 -6.40
CA LEU A 149 -8.60 -14.93 -6.45
C LEU A 149 -9.57 -15.65 -7.40
N ARG A 150 -9.09 -16.10 -8.56
CA ARG A 150 -9.90 -16.89 -9.50
C ARG A 150 -10.33 -18.21 -8.89
N ARG A 151 -9.39 -18.99 -8.33
CA ARG A 151 -9.71 -20.29 -7.70
C ARG A 151 -10.68 -20.19 -6.54
N ILE A 152 -10.59 -19.11 -5.76
CA ILE A 152 -11.49 -18.88 -4.62
C ILE A 152 -12.87 -18.41 -5.12
N GLY A 153 -12.91 -17.54 -6.13
CA GLY A 153 -14.15 -16.99 -6.68
C GLY A 153 -14.93 -17.95 -7.59
N ASP A 154 -14.24 -18.91 -8.20
CA ASP A 154 -14.81 -19.89 -9.12
C ASP A 154 -14.17 -21.28 -8.92
N PRO A 155 -14.58 -22.02 -7.86
CA PRO A 155 -13.96 -23.29 -7.50
C PRO A 155 -14.29 -24.45 -8.46
N GLU A 156 -15.28 -24.31 -9.35
CA GLU A 156 -15.73 -25.39 -10.25
C GLU A 156 -15.14 -25.30 -11.66
N SER A 157 -14.45 -24.21 -12.00
CA SER A 157 -13.93 -23.95 -13.36
C SER A 157 -12.71 -24.79 -13.80
N ASP A 158 -12.24 -25.72 -12.96
CA ASP A 158 -11.18 -26.69 -13.27
C ASP A 158 -11.71 -28.13 -13.57
N PHE A 159 -13.03 -28.33 -13.74
CA PHE A 159 -13.68 -29.60 -14.15
C PHE A 159 -14.29 -29.58 -15.55
#